data_AF-A0A7R9HI24-F1
#
_entry.id   AF-A0A7R9HI24-F1
#
_cell.length_a   1.000
_cell.length_b   1.000
_cell.length_c   1.000
_cell.angle_alpha   90.00
_cell.angle_beta   90.00
_cell.angle_gamma   90.00
#
_symmetry.space_group_name_H-M   'P 1'
#
loop_
_entity.id
_entity.type
_entity.pdbx_description
1 polymer ?
#
loop_
_entity_poly.entity_id
_entity_poly.type
_entity_poly.pdbx_seq_one_letter_code
_entity_poly.pdbx_strand_id
1 'polypeptide(L)'
;NTGLEGHLQEAGLSCFNNNWSDVHDFTPVDGETNWCLLPFTVTVQDYMTVPSHSIDLSLAGDTSVVPYTWGPHKNPSGESCLVTLFYDSQQSQRARAFINCLRQDNPACLLLRTKEGLMSPADAERVFLSSSYNHVVGRGPVVGLYYDGPDCIPSCQRVDTAPPHSTVAVALTDLTGLVYVSSSPAVAQSQVDDFFTLVQLGQRS
;
A
#
# COMPACT_ATOMS: atom_id res chain seq x y z
N ASN A 1 -16.46 -17.67 -8.26
CA ASN A 1 -17.10 -16.37 -8.59
C ASN A 1 -16.05 -15.31 -8.32
N THR A 2 -15.12 -15.13 -9.26
CA THR A 2 -13.95 -14.27 -9.03
C THR A 2 -14.30 -12.87 -9.52
N GLY A 3 -14.51 -11.94 -8.59
CA GLY A 3 -14.55 -10.50 -8.91
C GLY A 3 -13.19 -10.04 -9.45
N LEU A 4 -13.03 -8.73 -9.69
CA LEU A 4 -11.79 -8.17 -10.27
C LEU A 4 -10.51 -8.60 -9.52
N GLU A 5 -10.56 -8.75 -8.19
CA GLU A 5 -9.44 -9.28 -7.40
C GLU A 5 -9.04 -10.70 -7.79
N GLY A 6 -10.03 -11.58 -8.01
CA GLY A 6 -9.76 -12.95 -8.44
C GLY A 6 -9.17 -13.01 -9.85
N HIS A 7 -9.61 -12.14 -10.77
CA HIS A 7 -8.99 -12.03 -12.10
C HIS A 7 -7.53 -11.55 -12.02
N LEU A 8 -7.21 -10.59 -11.14
CA LEU A 8 -5.82 -10.18 -10.91
C LEU A 8 -4.99 -11.36 -10.38
N GLN A 9 -5.54 -12.12 -9.42
CA GLN A 9 -4.87 -13.28 -8.86
C GLN A 9 -4.61 -14.37 -9.92
N GLU A 10 -5.61 -14.68 -10.76
CA GLU A 10 -5.48 -15.63 -11.87
C GLU A 10 -4.44 -15.17 -12.90
N ALA A 11 -4.28 -13.86 -13.08
CA ALA A 11 -3.24 -13.28 -13.93
C ALA A 11 -1.85 -13.20 -13.26
N GLY A 12 -1.70 -13.67 -12.03
CA GLY A 12 -0.44 -13.58 -11.27
C GLY A 12 -0.10 -12.15 -10.82
N LEU A 13 -1.09 -11.25 -10.78
CA LEU A 13 -0.93 -9.84 -10.41
C LEU A 13 -1.34 -9.62 -8.95
N SER A 14 -0.50 -8.89 -8.22
CA SER A 14 -0.86 -8.35 -6.91
C SER A 14 -1.53 -7.00 -7.05
N CYS A 15 -2.62 -6.75 -6.34
CA CYS A 15 -3.23 -5.43 -6.25
C CYS A 15 -2.34 -4.41 -5.53
N PHE A 16 -1.31 -4.84 -4.80
CA PHE A 16 -0.39 -3.97 -4.07
C PHE A 16 0.91 -3.70 -4.86
N ASN A 17 1.14 -4.36 -5.99
CA ASN A 17 2.31 -4.11 -6.85
C ASN A 17 1.93 -3.22 -8.02
N ASN A 18 2.01 -1.90 -7.81
CA ASN A 18 1.69 -0.93 -8.83
C ASN A 18 2.73 0.20 -8.87
N ASN A 19 3.42 0.33 -10.01
CA ASN A 19 4.43 1.35 -10.27
C ASN A 19 4.02 2.27 -11.44
N TRP A 20 2.75 2.68 -11.47
CA TRP A 20 2.11 3.42 -12.57
C TRP A 20 2.81 4.74 -12.96
N SER A 21 3.58 5.35 -12.04
CA SER A 21 4.16 6.68 -12.20
C SER A 21 5.63 6.69 -12.65
N ASP A 22 6.32 5.55 -12.60
CA ASP A 22 7.75 5.43 -12.86
C ASP A 22 7.99 5.07 -14.34
N VAL A 23 7.72 6.06 -15.20
CA VAL A 23 7.78 5.88 -16.65
C VAL A 23 9.21 6.06 -17.14
N HIS A 24 9.74 5.03 -17.80
CA HIS A 24 11.01 5.11 -18.51
C HIS A 24 10.78 5.52 -19.97
N ASP A 25 11.34 6.66 -20.37
CA ASP A 25 11.34 7.12 -21.75
C ASP A 25 12.61 6.64 -22.47
N PHE A 26 12.46 5.69 -23.39
CA PHE A 26 13.57 5.15 -24.19
C PHE A 26 14.03 6.11 -25.30
N THR A 27 13.25 7.15 -25.62
CA THR A 27 13.52 8.10 -26.70
C THR A 27 13.31 9.54 -26.23
N PRO A 28 14.07 9.99 -25.21
CA PRO A 28 13.93 11.34 -24.68
C PRO A 28 14.32 12.36 -25.76
N VAL A 29 13.61 13.49 -25.78
CA VAL A 29 13.93 14.64 -26.62
C VAL A 29 14.55 15.71 -25.73
N ASP A 30 15.73 16.23 -26.11
CA ASP A 30 16.44 17.21 -25.31
C ASP A 30 15.57 18.46 -25.04
N GLY A 31 15.34 18.74 -23.75
CA GLY A 31 14.53 19.87 -23.30
C GLY A 31 13.02 19.62 -23.27
N GLU A 32 12.55 18.42 -23.60
CA GLU A 32 11.13 18.05 -23.57
C GLU A 32 10.85 16.82 -22.69
N THR A 33 9.59 16.64 -22.28
CA THR A 33 9.11 15.44 -21.60
C THR A 33 7.94 14.86 -22.38
N ASN A 34 8.09 13.65 -22.91
CA ASN A 34 7.07 12.99 -23.75
C ASN A 34 5.85 12.44 -22.98
N TRP A 35 5.92 12.49 -21.65
CA TRP A 35 4.88 11.96 -20.77
C TRP A 35 4.63 12.92 -19.61
N CYS A 36 3.43 12.83 -19.05
CA CYS A 36 3.09 13.52 -17.83
C CYS A 36 2.10 12.67 -17.04
N LEU A 37 1.99 12.95 -15.75
CA LEU A 37 0.97 12.36 -14.92
C LEU A 37 -0.29 13.21 -14.99
N LEU A 38 -1.46 12.55 -14.98
CA LEU A 38 -2.74 13.26 -14.94
C LEU A 38 -2.84 14.13 -13.68
N PRO A 39 -3.43 15.34 -13.74
CA PRO A 39 -3.63 16.14 -12.55
C PRO A 39 -4.47 15.39 -11.50
N PHE A 40 -4.13 15.53 -10.22
CA PHE A 40 -4.85 14.87 -9.11
C PHE A 40 -6.31 15.31 -8.96
N THR A 41 -6.70 16.39 -9.65
CA THR A 41 -8.07 16.90 -9.68
C THR A 41 -8.96 16.13 -10.65
N VAL A 42 -8.39 15.28 -11.50
CA VAL A 42 -9.15 14.53 -12.51
C VAL A 42 -9.68 13.23 -11.94
N THR A 43 -10.90 12.87 -12.32
CA THR A 43 -11.59 11.66 -11.90
C THR A 43 -11.60 10.61 -13.02
N VAL A 44 -11.83 9.34 -12.67
CA VAL A 44 -11.92 8.27 -13.67
C VAL A 44 -13.09 8.52 -14.64
N GLN A 45 -14.16 9.14 -14.14
CA GLN A 45 -15.37 9.49 -14.88
C GLN A 45 -15.14 10.56 -15.95
N ASP A 46 -14.08 11.35 -15.84
CA ASP A 46 -13.71 12.35 -16.86
C ASP A 46 -13.15 11.69 -18.13
N TYR A 47 -12.70 10.42 -18.04
CA TYR A 47 -12.12 9.67 -19.15
C TYR A 47 -12.91 8.41 -19.52
N MET A 48 -13.63 7.82 -18.57
CA MET A 48 -14.32 6.56 -18.75
C MET A 48 -15.79 6.68 -18.42
N THR A 49 -16.64 6.16 -19.31
CA THR A 49 -18.07 6.03 -19.06
C THR A 49 -18.40 4.61 -18.62
N VAL A 50 -19.25 4.48 -17.60
CA VAL A 50 -19.77 3.18 -17.19
C VAL A 50 -20.73 2.69 -18.27
N PRO A 51 -20.53 1.49 -18.86
CA PRO A 51 -21.45 0.97 -19.85
C PRO A 51 -22.85 0.76 -19.25
N SER A 52 -23.89 1.11 -19.99
CA SER A 52 -25.29 1.06 -19.57
C SER A 52 -25.80 -0.34 -19.19
N HIS A 53 -25.08 -1.39 -19.57
CA HIS A 53 -25.44 -2.80 -19.32
C HIS A 53 -24.48 -3.49 -18.35
N SER A 54 -23.58 -2.76 -17.70
CA SER A 54 -22.66 -3.29 -16.70
C SER A 54 -23.39 -3.47 -15.36
N ILE A 55 -23.58 -4.72 -14.96
CA ILE A 55 -24.10 -5.04 -13.64
C ILE A 55 -22.90 -5.02 -12.67
N ASP A 56 -22.96 -4.11 -11.70
CA ASP A 56 -22.03 -4.02 -10.55
C ASP A 56 -20.59 -3.52 -10.86
N LEU A 57 -20.49 -2.38 -11.55
CA LEU A 57 -19.22 -1.67 -11.75
C LEU A 57 -19.19 -0.35 -10.97
N SER A 58 -18.21 -0.19 -10.10
CA SER A 58 -17.93 1.06 -9.38
C SER A 58 -16.63 1.68 -9.88
N LEU A 59 -16.66 2.99 -10.14
CA LEU A 59 -15.47 3.81 -10.42
C LEU A 59 -15.03 4.61 -9.17
N ALA A 60 -15.64 4.35 -8.01
CA ALA A 60 -15.31 5.04 -6.77
C ALA A 60 -14.00 4.49 -6.17
N GLY A 61 -13.05 5.39 -5.86
CA GLY A 61 -11.70 5.01 -5.42
C GLY A 61 -11.64 4.26 -4.08
N ASP A 62 -12.62 4.45 -3.19
CA ASP A 62 -12.75 3.74 -1.92
C ASP A 62 -13.15 2.27 -2.08
N THR A 63 -13.81 1.92 -3.19
CA THR A 63 -14.18 0.56 -3.57
C THR A 63 -13.19 -0.10 -4.54
N SER A 64 -12.12 0.61 -4.94
CA SER A 64 -11.13 0.09 -5.87
C SER A 64 -10.38 -1.12 -5.29
N VAL A 65 -10.21 -2.16 -6.10
CA VAL A 65 -9.42 -3.35 -5.76
C VAL A 65 -7.93 -3.02 -5.62
N VAL A 66 -7.43 -2.14 -6.49
CA VAL A 66 -6.06 -1.61 -6.46
C VAL A 66 -6.07 -0.35 -5.60
N PRO A 67 -5.31 -0.27 -4.50
CA PRO A 67 -5.24 0.92 -3.68
C PRO A 67 -4.79 2.13 -4.48
N TYR A 68 -5.49 3.25 -4.31
CA TYR A 68 -5.04 4.52 -4.85
C TYR A 68 -3.77 4.98 -4.13
N THR A 69 -2.68 5.15 -4.89
CA THR A 69 -1.40 5.66 -4.41
C THR A 69 -1.10 7.01 -5.05
N TRP A 70 -0.51 7.93 -4.29
CA TRP A 70 -0.16 9.26 -4.79
C TRP A 70 1.12 9.29 -5.62
N GLY A 71 1.98 8.27 -5.47
CA GLY A 71 3.26 8.21 -6.18
C GLY A 71 4.05 9.52 -6.01
N PRO A 72 4.65 10.07 -7.08
CA PRO A 72 5.44 11.29 -7.04
C PRO A 72 4.61 12.57 -7.14
N HIS A 73 3.26 12.51 -7.24
CA HIS A 73 2.43 13.72 -7.32
C HIS A 73 2.59 14.66 -6.13
N LYS A 74 3.06 14.14 -4.99
CA LYS A 74 3.47 14.93 -3.85
C LYS A 74 4.91 14.60 -3.51
N ASN A 75 5.69 15.66 -3.32
CA ASN A 75 6.95 15.53 -2.58
C ASN A 75 6.59 15.18 -1.13
N PRO A 76 7.27 14.18 -0.53
CA PRO A 76 7.21 13.96 0.90
C PRO A 76 7.50 15.27 1.61
N SER A 77 6.59 15.70 2.47
CA SER A 77 6.70 16.99 3.17
C SER A 77 6.44 16.86 4.66
N GLY A 78 6.06 15.65 5.11
CA GLY A 78 5.72 15.37 6.48
C GLY A 78 6.60 14.28 7.08
N GLU A 79 5.98 13.51 7.96
CA GLU A 79 6.55 12.34 8.57
C GLU A 79 6.26 11.11 7.71
N SER A 80 7.32 10.40 7.33
CA SER A 80 7.21 9.12 6.64
C SER A 80 6.90 7.99 7.62
N CYS A 81 6.13 7.01 7.18
CA CYS A 81 5.77 5.83 7.97
C CYS A 81 5.75 4.58 7.08
N LEU A 82 6.46 3.53 7.51
CA LEU A 82 6.28 2.19 6.97
C LEU A 82 5.22 1.45 7.78
N VAL A 83 4.24 0.89 7.09
CA VAL A 83 3.32 -0.12 7.65
C VAL A 83 3.51 -1.41 6.88
N THR A 84 3.80 -2.51 7.57
CA THR A 84 3.96 -3.83 6.96
C THR A 84 2.94 -4.80 7.54
N LEU A 85 2.17 -5.46 6.68
CA LEU A 85 1.26 -6.53 7.05
C LEU A 85 1.91 -7.88 6.71
N PHE A 86 2.05 -8.74 7.71
CA PHE A 86 2.58 -10.10 7.54
C PHE A 86 1.54 -11.05 6.96
N TYR A 87 2.00 -12.11 6.32
CA TYR A 87 1.12 -13.06 5.64
C TYR A 87 0.18 -13.79 6.61
N ASP A 88 -1.11 -13.71 6.33
CA ASP A 88 -2.17 -14.57 6.86
C ASP A 88 -3.28 -14.74 5.78
N SER A 89 -4.34 -15.49 6.09
CA SER A 89 -5.45 -15.70 5.15
C SER A 89 -6.32 -14.44 4.91
N GLN A 90 -6.11 -13.36 5.66
CA GLN A 90 -6.90 -12.13 5.62
C GLN A 90 -6.06 -10.89 5.26
N GLN A 91 -4.79 -11.06 4.88
CA GLN A 91 -3.80 -9.99 4.73
C GLN A 91 -4.29 -8.89 3.78
N SER A 92 -4.81 -9.27 2.61
CA SER A 92 -5.36 -8.32 1.64
C SER A 92 -6.56 -7.54 2.19
N GLN A 93 -7.46 -8.21 2.92
CA GLN A 93 -8.61 -7.56 3.54
C GLN A 93 -8.17 -6.59 4.64
N ARG A 94 -7.23 -7.00 5.50
CA ARG A 94 -6.63 -6.17 6.55
C ARG A 94 -5.93 -4.95 5.97
N ALA A 95 -5.14 -5.12 4.91
CA ALA A 95 -4.44 -4.02 4.25
C ALA A 95 -5.42 -2.98 3.69
N ARG A 96 -6.50 -3.41 3.02
CA ARG A 96 -7.54 -2.49 2.54
C ARG A 96 -8.28 -1.79 3.67
N ALA A 97 -8.62 -2.52 4.72
CA ALA A 97 -9.27 -1.95 5.90
C ALA A 97 -8.36 -0.90 6.57
N PHE A 98 -7.07 -1.17 6.71
CA PHE A 98 -6.08 -0.24 7.23
C PHE A 98 -6.00 1.04 6.38
N ILE A 99 -5.86 0.89 5.05
CA ILE A 99 -5.81 2.01 4.11
C ILE A 99 -7.06 2.88 4.20
N ASN A 100 -8.24 2.26 4.22
CA ASN A 100 -9.51 2.99 4.29
C ASN A 100 -9.70 3.66 5.66
N CYS A 101 -9.30 3.01 6.75
CA CYS A 101 -9.36 3.58 8.09
C CYS A 101 -8.44 4.79 8.24
N LEU A 102 -7.18 4.67 7.83
CA LEU A 102 -6.21 5.77 7.93
C LEU A 102 -6.60 6.95 7.04
N ARG A 103 -7.15 6.69 5.84
CA ARG A 103 -7.66 7.76 4.96
C ARG A 103 -8.79 8.56 5.62
N GLN A 104 -9.65 7.90 6.40
CA GLN A 104 -10.75 8.56 7.12
C GLN A 104 -10.26 9.30 8.36
N ASP A 105 -9.33 8.70 9.11
CA ASP A 105 -8.80 9.25 10.37
C ASP A 105 -7.83 10.42 10.14
N ASN A 106 -6.96 10.31 9.13
CA ASN A 106 -6.00 11.34 8.76
C ASN A 106 -5.87 11.47 7.22
N PRO A 107 -6.78 12.23 6.57
CA PRO A 107 -6.76 12.44 5.12
C PRO A 107 -5.49 13.10 4.58
N ALA A 108 -4.67 13.71 5.45
CA ALA A 108 -3.40 14.34 5.07
C ALA A 108 -2.21 13.38 5.08
N CYS A 109 -2.32 12.19 5.69
CA CYS A 109 -1.34 11.10 5.64
C CYS A 109 -1.63 10.27 4.39
N LEU A 110 -0.84 10.51 3.35
CA LEU A 110 -1.09 10.02 1.99
C LEU A 110 -0.37 8.70 1.77
N LEU A 111 -1.07 7.73 1.21
CA LEU A 111 -0.45 6.49 0.72
C LEU A 111 0.34 6.79 -0.55
N LEU A 112 1.67 6.77 -0.48
CA LEU A 112 2.54 7.09 -1.61
C LEU A 112 2.84 5.87 -2.47
N ARG A 113 3.05 4.70 -1.85
CA ARG A 113 3.41 3.47 -2.55
C ARG A 113 2.98 2.23 -1.78
N THR A 114 2.71 1.15 -2.51
CA THR A 114 2.50 -0.20 -1.95
C THR A 114 3.42 -1.19 -2.63
N LYS A 115 3.75 -2.28 -1.94
CA LYS A 115 4.48 -3.42 -2.53
C LYS A 115 4.15 -4.70 -1.77
N GLU A 116 3.92 -5.79 -2.50
CA GLU A 116 3.80 -7.14 -1.98
C GLU A 116 4.96 -7.99 -2.50
N GLY A 117 5.64 -8.71 -1.60
CA GLY A 117 6.71 -9.61 -2.00
C GLY A 117 7.26 -10.46 -0.88
N LEU A 118 8.23 -11.30 -1.23
CA LEU A 118 8.93 -12.14 -0.27
C LEU A 118 10.01 -11.34 0.45
N MET A 119 10.18 -11.63 1.74
CA MET A 119 11.16 -11.01 2.62
C MET A 119 11.88 -12.11 3.40
N SER A 120 13.22 -12.11 3.39
CA SER A 120 13.98 -13.04 4.23
C SER A 120 14.04 -12.54 5.68
N PRO A 121 14.31 -13.43 6.67
CA PRO A 121 14.55 -13.00 8.04
C PRO A 121 15.69 -11.96 8.17
N ALA A 122 16.75 -12.09 7.37
CA ALA A 122 17.85 -11.13 7.36
C ALA A 122 17.43 -9.75 6.81
N ASP A 123 16.53 -9.72 5.84
CA ASP A 123 15.96 -8.47 5.33
C ASP A 123 15.02 -7.84 6.36
N ALA A 124 14.24 -8.66 7.06
CA ALA A 124 13.34 -8.22 8.13
C ALA A 124 14.11 -7.55 9.28
N GLU A 125 15.24 -8.12 9.71
CA GLU A 125 16.09 -7.49 10.74
C GLU A 125 16.61 -6.12 10.30
N ARG A 126 16.96 -5.96 9.03
CA ARG A 126 17.43 -4.68 8.48
C ARG A 126 16.31 -3.65 8.42
N VAL A 127 15.14 -4.04 7.93
CA VAL A 127 13.98 -3.14 7.81
C VAL A 127 13.41 -2.77 9.18
N PHE A 128 13.17 -3.74 10.05
CA PHE A 128 12.47 -3.52 11.33
C PHE A 128 13.40 -3.20 12.50
N LEU A 129 14.72 -3.26 12.27
CA LEU A 129 15.75 -3.04 13.29
C LEU A 129 15.58 -3.97 14.50
N SER A 130 15.02 -5.16 14.26
CA SER A 130 14.66 -6.13 15.30
C SER A 130 14.49 -7.52 14.69
N SER A 131 14.91 -8.55 15.41
CA SER A 131 14.68 -9.95 15.06
C SER A 131 13.28 -10.46 15.45
N SER A 132 12.46 -9.62 16.10
CA SER A 132 11.12 -9.99 16.57
C SER A 132 10.20 -10.51 15.47
N TYR A 133 10.41 -10.10 14.21
CA TYR A 133 9.55 -10.43 13.07
C TYR A 133 10.06 -11.58 12.19
N ASN A 134 11.25 -12.13 12.49
CA ASN A 134 11.86 -13.18 11.67
C ASN A 134 10.98 -14.42 11.49
N HIS A 135 10.22 -14.76 12.53
CA HIS A 135 9.35 -15.93 12.55
C HIS A 135 8.04 -15.74 11.77
N VAL A 136 7.65 -14.49 11.45
CA VAL A 136 6.41 -14.18 10.71
C VAL A 136 6.66 -13.88 9.23
N VAL A 137 7.81 -13.30 8.87
CA VAL A 137 8.11 -12.96 7.46
C VAL A 137 8.28 -14.18 6.55
N GLY A 138 8.63 -15.34 7.11
CA GLY A 138 8.76 -16.59 6.35
C GLY A 138 7.44 -17.30 6.03
N ARG A 139 6.31 -16.80 6.52
CA ARG A 139 4.99 -17.44 6.32
C ARG A 139 4.44 -17.26 4.90
N GLY A 140 4.89 -16.23 4.21
CA GLY A 140 4.44 -15.89 2.86
C GLY A 140 4.80 -14.43 2.52
N PRO A 141 4.27 -13.90 1.40
CA PRO A 141 4.51 -12.53 1.00
C PRO A 141 4.07 -11.51 2.05
N VAL A 142 4.86 -10.46 2.25
CA VAL A 142 4.51 -9.31 3.09
C VAL A 142 4.00 -8.16 2.23
N VAL A 143 3.04 -7.40 2.75
CA VAL A 143 2.51 -6.19 2.10
C VAL A 143 3.06 -4.98 2.84
N GLY A 144 3.81 -4.12 2.17
CA GLY A 144 4.28 -2.85 2.69
C GLY A 144 3.50 -1.69 2.12
N LEU A 145 3.17 -0.74 2.98
CA LEU A 145 2.49 0.51 2.69
C LEU A 145 3.40 1.65 3.12
N TYR A 146 3.74 2.54 2.19
CA TYR A 146 4.48 3.76 2.47
C TYR A 146 3.52 4.93 2.57
N TYR A 147 3.44 5.53 3.75
CA TYR A 147 2.72 6.77 3.97
C TYR A 147 3.64 7.96 4.24
N ASP A 148 3.20 9.15 3.86
CA ASP A 148 3.81 10.42 4.25
C ASP A 148 2.74 11.46 4.60
N GLY A 149 2.96 12.21 5.68
CA GLY A 149 2.11 13.34 6.05
C GLY A 149 2.29 13.78 7.50
N PRO A 150 1.52 14.77 7.97
CA PRO A 150 1.55 15.18 9.36
C PRO A 150 0.97 14.07 10.27
N ASP A 151 1.60 13.86 11.43
CA ASP A 151 1.20 12.88 12.45
C ASP A 151 0.98 11.46 11.92
N CYS A 152 1.75 11.07 10.91
CA CYS A 152 1.49 9.87 10.14
C CYS A 152 1.81 8.60 10.95
N ILE A 153 2.92 8.58 11.71
CA ILE A 153 3.27 7.46 12.61
C ILE A 153 2.22 7.30 13.72
N PRO A 154 1.88 8.34 14.53
CA PRO A 154 0.84 8.21 15.54
C PRO A 154 -0.52 7.79 14.98
N SER A 155 -0.88 8.26 13.78
CA SER A 155 -2.15 7.88 13.13
C SER A 155 -2.13 6.40 12.71
N CYS A 156 -1.04 5.92 12.12
CA CYS A 156 -0.87 4.51 11.79
C CYS A 156 -0.94 3.61 13.03
N GLN A 157 -0.29 4.01 14.12
CA GLN A 157 -0.31 3.27 15.40
C GLN A 157 -1.71 3.23 16.03
N ARG A 158 -2.49 4.33 15.91
CA ARG A 158 -3.89 4.34 16.36
C ARG A 158 -4.78 3.40 15.56
N VAL A 159 -4.58 3.29 14.24
CA VAL A 159 -5.32 2.33 13.40
C VAL A 159 -4.96 0.89 13.76
N ASP A 160 -3.67 0.60 14.01
CA ASP A 160 -3.21 -0.73 14.45
C ASP A 160 -3.78 -1.13 15.81
N THR A 161 -3.91 -0.18 16.74
CA THR A 161 -4.39 -0.41 18.11
C THR A 161 -5.89 -0.14 18.31
N ALA A 162 -6.64 0.15 17.23
CA ALA A 162 -8.03 0.56 17.32
C ALA A 162 -8.92 -0.54 17.95
N PRO A 163 -9.84 -0.19 18.86
CA PRO A 163 -10.69 -1.18 19.53
C PRO A 163 -11.69 -1.84 18.55
N PRO A 164 -12.06 -3.13 18.77
CA PRO A 164 -12.88 -3.96 17.87
C PRO A 164 -14.27 -3.43 17.48
N HIS A 165 -14.77 -2.39 18.15
CA HIS A 165 -16.18 -1.98 18.09
C HIS A 165 -16.51 -0.96 17.00
N SER A 166 -15.53 -0.50 16.23
CA SER A 166 -15.77 0.20 14.96
C SER A 166 -16.11 -0.83 13.87
N THR A 167 -17.07 -0.55 12.99
CA THR A 167 -17.41 -1.43 11.85
C THR A 167 -16.22 -1.70 10.93
N VAL A 168 -15.23 -0.82 10.92
CA VAL A 168 -13.94 -0.98 10.21
C VAL A 168 -12.95 -1.81 11.03
N ALA A 169 -13.06 -1.76 12.37
CA ALA A 169 -12.21 -2.50 13.29
C ALA A 169 -12.47 -4.01 13.30
N VAL A 170 -13.63 -4.50 12.84
CA VAL A 170 -13.89 -5.95 12.72
C VAL A 170 -12.91 -6.64 11.75
N ALA A 171 -12.46 -5.95 10.70
CA ALA A 171 -11.41 -6.46 9.81
C ALA A 171 -10.00 -6.32 10.41
N LEU A 172 -9.84 -5.48 11.44
CA LEU A 172 -8.59 -5.17 12.13
C LEU A 172 -8.54 -5.80 13.54
N THR A 173 -9.47 -6.69 13.89
CA THR A 173 -9.38 -7.43 15.16
C THR A 173 -8.20 -8.37 15.13
N ASP A 174 -7.42 -8.40 16.22
CA ASP A 174 -6.31 -9.32 16.43
C ASP A 174 -5.12 -9.11 15.46
N LEU A 175 -4.70 -7.86 15.24
CA LEU A 175 -3.47 -7.53 14.50
C LEU A 175 -2.19 -7.75 15.31
N THR A 176 -2.30 -8.14 16.58
CA THR A 176 -1.14 -8.27 17.47
C THR A 176 -0.13 -9.27 16.89
N GLY A 177 1.03 -8.76 16.47
CA GLY A 177 2.08 -9.56 15.84
C GLY A 177 1.89 -9.84 14.33
N LEU A 178 0.85 -9.29 13.71
CA LEU A 178 0.57 -9.39 12.27
C LEU A 178 0.83 -8.09 11.50
N VAL A 179 1.02 -6.97 12.20
CA VAL A 179 1.35 -5.68 11.61
C VAL A 179 2.59 -5.10 12.28
N TYR A 180 3.44 -4.50 11.45
CA TYR A 180 4.52 -3.63 11.86
C TYR A 180 4.16 -2.20 11.48
N VAL A 181 4.43 -1.25 12.37
CA VAL A 181 4.35 0.19 12.10
C VAL A 181 5.66 0.83 12.55
N SER A 182 6.24 1.73 11.74
CA SER A 182 7.39 2.53 12.15
C SER A 182 7.15 3.18 13.52
N SER A 183 8.15 3.14 14.39
CA SER A 183 8.01 3.61 15.77
C SER A 183 8.47 5.05 15.97
N SER A 184 9.31 5.58 15.07
CA SER A 184 9.80 6.95 15.17
C SER A 184 10.19 7.54 13.81
N PRO A 185 10.02 8.86 13.64
CA PRO A 185 10.44 9.56 12.42
C PRO A 185 11.94 9.44 12.13
N ALA A 186 12.77 9.23 13.15
CA ALA A 186 14.22 9.14 13.02
C ALA A 186 14.71 7.96 12.16
N VAL A 187 13.91 6.89 12.09
CA VAL A 187 14.27 5.68 11.33
C VAL A 187 13.32 5.41 10.16
N ALA A 188 12.09 5.92 10.21
CA ALA A 188 11.01 5.50 9.30
C ALA A 188 11.36 5.59 7.81
N GLN A 189 12.04 6.66 7.37
CA GLN A 189 12.45 6.77 5.97
C GLN A 189 13.44 5.66 5.56
N SER A 190 14.45 5.37 6.38
CA SER A 190 15.39 4.27 6.10
C SER A 190 14.66 2.94 6.01
N GLN A 191 13.66 2.71 6.86
CA GLN A 191 12.86 1.48 6.83
C GLN A 191 12.04 1.37 5.54
N VAL A 192 11.45 2.47 5.08
CA VAL A 192 10.77 2.54 3.78
C VAL A 192 11.77 2.19 2.67
N ASP A 193 12.91 2.87 2.62
CA ASP A 193 13.91 2.66 1.57
C ASP A 193 14.41 1.21 1.54
N ASP A 194 14.73 0.66 2.71
CA ASP A 194 15.15 -0.72 2.87
C ASP A 194 14.03 -1.70 2.46
N PHE A 195 12.78 -1.47 2.88
CA PHE A 195 11.66 -2.34 2.51
C PHE A 195 11.47 -2.39 0.99
N PHE A 196 11.38 -1.23 0.35
CA PHE A 196 11.09 -1.15 -1.08
C PHE A 196 12.28 -1.61 -1.94
N THR A 197 13.51 -1.57 -1.41
CA THR A 197 14.70 -2.11 -2.06
C THR A 197 14.82 -3.64 -1.90
N LEU A 198 14.58 -4.16 -0.70
CA LEU A 198 14.92 -5.54 -0.35
C LEU A 198 13.81 -6.54 -0.65
N VAL A 199 12.55 -6.12 -0.55
CA VAL A 199 11.42 -7.02 -0.81
C VAL A 199 11.42 -7.42 -2.28
N GLN A 200 11.44 -8.73 -2.53
CA GLN A 200 11.47 -9.28 -3.87
C GLN A 200 10.06 -9.57 -4.35
N LEU A 201 9.74 -9.18 -5.60
CA LEU A 201 8.46 -9.55 -6.19
C LEU A 201 8.41 -11.07 -6.29
N GLY A 202 7.46 -11.69 -5.59
CA GLY A 202 7.28 -13.12 -5.64
C GLY A 202 6.83 -13.54 -7.04
N GLN A 203 7.53 -14.48 -7.66
CA GLN A 203 6.94 -15.24 -8.75
C GLN A 203 5.94 -16.21 -8.13
N ARG A 204 4.65 -15.92 -8.28
CA ARG A 204 3.60 -16.87 -7.89
C ARG A 204 3.59 -17.98 -8.95
N SER A 205 4.18 -19.13 -8.60
CA SER A 205 4.24 -20.35 -9.41
C SER A 205 2.90 -21.04 -9.54
#